data_AF-A0A1Q8V622-F1
#
_entry.id   AF-A0A1Q8V622-F1
#
_cell.length_a   1.000
_cell.length_b   1.000
_cell.length_c   1.000
_cell.angle_alpha   90.00
_cell.angle_beta   90.00
_cell.angle_gamma   90.00
#
_symmetry.space_group_name_H-M   'P 1'
#
loop_
_entity.id
_entity.type
_entity.pdbx_description
1 polymer ?
#
loop_
_entity_poly.entity_id
_entity_poly.type
_entity_poly.pdbx_seq_one_letter_code
_entity_poly.pdbx_strand_id
1 'polypeptide(L)'
;MSTLLMTGASAAVPTAVTQDGHLGLGEAIVFGVVALVTVACGIGVLTAKRAVNAAINMIGIMISLAVLYIVNESPFMGITQVVVYTGAVMTLVLFVIMLVGVGGDEPVGAAGTV
;
A
#
# COMPACT_ATOMS: atom_id res chain seq x y z
N MET A 1 -3.01 -30.58 36.98
CA MET A 1 -3.43 -29.20 36.67
C MET A 1 -2.34 -28.49 35.85
N SER A 2 -1.95 -29.02 34.68
CA SER A 2 -0.87 -28.44 33.84
C SER A 2 -1.04 -28.66 32.32
N THR A 3 -2.20 -29.15 31.85
CA THR A 3 -2.39 -29.60 30.46
C THR A 3 -3.13 -28.58 29.58
N LEU A 4 -3.29 -27.32 30.01
CA LEU A 4 -4.09 -26.31 29.31
C LEU A 4 -3.26 -25.21 28.61
N LEU A 5 -1.95 -25.42 28.41
CA LEU A 5 -1.07 -24.40 27.80
C LEU A 5 -0.56 -24.76 26.39
N MET A 6 -1.03 -25.84 25.75
CA MET A 6 -0.53 -26.28 24.44
C MET A 6 -1.55 -26.20 23.27
N THR A 7 -2.79 -25.76 23.52
CA THR A 7 -3.81 -25.62 22.45
C THR A 7 -4.06 -24.15 22.15
N GLY A 8 -3.37 -23.61 21.14
CA GLY A 8 -3.70 -22.26 20.65
C GLY A 8 -2.71 -21.60 19.67
N ALA A 9 -1.56 -22.21 19.39
CA ALA A 9 -0.51 -21.59 18.57
C ALA A 9 -0.45 -22.10 17.12
N SER A 10 -1.58 -22.48 16.52
CA SER A 10 -1.65 -22.90 15.10
C SER A 10 -2.40 -21.92 14.20
N ALA A 11 -2.84 -20.76 14.72
CA ALA A 11 -3.68 -19.81 13.98
C ALA A 11 -2.91 -18.80 13.09
N ALA A 12 -1.63 -19.03 12.77
CA ALA A 12 -0.86 -18.10 11.94
C ALA A 12 0.14 -18.80 11.01
N VAL A 13 -0.13 -20.04 10.59
CA VAL A 13 0.54 -20.54 9.38
C VAL A 13 -0.10 -19.79 8.22
N PRO A 14 0.63 -18.99 7.43
CA PRO A 14 0.07 -18.33 6.26
C PRO A 14 -0.48 -19.42 5.33
N THR A 15 -1.78 -19.38 5.09
CA THR A 15 -2.52 -20.34 4.24
C THR A 15 -2.08 -20.29 2.76
N ALA A 16 -1.24 -19.32 2.39
CA ALA A 16 -0.60 -19.22 1.07
C ALA A 16 0.57 -20.21 0.87
N VAL A 17 1.14 -20.76 1.95
CA VAL A 17 2.09 -21.87 1.83
C VAL A 17 1.27 -23.14 1.65
N THR A 18 1.13 -23.61 0.41
CA THR A 18 0.69 -24.99 0.13
C THR A 18 1.48 -25.92 1.05
N GLN A 19 0.83 -26.94 1.62
CA GLN A 19 1.44 -27.88 2.58
C GLN A 19 2.77 -28.53 2.09
N ASP A 20 3.08 -28.39 0.80
CA ASP A 20 4.30 -28.82 0.09
C ASP A 20 5.40 -27.75 -0.05
N GLY A 21 5.22 -26.54 0.49
CA GLY A 21 6.20 -25.44 0.44
C GLY A 21 6.31 -24.72 -0.91
N HIS A 22 5.43 -25.02 -1.87
CA HIS A 22 5.48 -24.47 -3.23
C HIS A 22 4.36 -23.45 -3.46
N LEU A 23 4.73 -22.28 -4.00
CA LEU A 23 3.80 -21.29 -4.52
C LEU A 23 3.30 -21.74 -5.89
N GLY A 24 1.99 -21.61 -6.15
CA GLY A 24 1.47 -21.85 -7.50
C GLY A 24 2.15 -20.92 -8.50
N LEU A 25 2.45 -21.39 -9.73
CA LEU A 25 3.14 -20.56 -10.74
C LEU A 25 2.39 -19.24 -11.01
N GLY A 26 1.06 -19.29 -11.12
CA GLY A 26 0.24 -18.09 -11.32
C GLY A 26 0.30 -17.12 -10.14
N GLU A 27 0.26 -17.63 -8.91
CA GLU A 27 0.39 -16.83 -7.69
C GLU A 27 1.77 -16.19 -7.59
N ALA A 28 2.84 -16.95 -7.86
CA ALA A 28 4.21 -16.46 -7.83
C ALA A 28 4.45 -15.35 -8.87
N ILE A 29 3.88 -15.48 -10.07
CA ILE A 29 3.95 -14.44 -11.11
C ILE A 29 3.20 -13.18 -10.65
N VAL A 30 1.97 -13.32 -10.17
CA VAL A 30 1.17 -12.18 -9.68
C VAL A 30 1.89 -11.49 -8.52
N PHE A 31 2.38 -12.25 -7.54
CA PHE A 31 3.17 -11.73 -6.43
C PHE A 31 4.41 -10.98 -6.94
N GLY A 32 5.20 -11.56 -7.83
CA GLY A 32 6.43 -10.96 -8.35
C GLY A 32 6.16 -9.64 -9.09
N VAL A 33 5.14 -9.60 -9.94
CA VAL A 33 4.75 -8.39 -10.68
C VAL A 33 4.23 -7.32 -9.73
N VAL A 34 3.30 -7.66 -8.84
CA VAL A 34 2.69 -6.72 -7.90
C VAL A 34 3.74 -6.19 -6.91
N ALA A 35 4.66 -7.03 -6.45
CA ALA A 35 5.78 -6.62 -5.61
C ALA A 35 6.68 -5.60 -6.32
N LEU A 36 7.06 -5.85 -7.57
CA LEU A 36 7.85 -4.90 -8.37
C LEU A 36 7.14 -3.55 -8.54
N VAL A 37 5.85 -3.58 -8.87
CA VAL A 37 5.02 -2.36 -8.99
C VAL A 37 4.96 -1.62 -7.66
N THR A 38 4.76 -2.33 -6.55
CA THR A 38 4.71 -1.74 -5.21
C THR A 38 6.02 -1.04 -4.86
N VAL A 39 7.16 -1.68 -5.14
CA VAL A 39 8.49 -1.09 -4.91
C VAL A 39 8.73 0.12 -5.81
N ALA A 40 8.37 0.03 -7.10
CA ALA A 40 8.50 1.15 -8.03
C ALA A 40 7.66 2.36 -7.58
N CYS A 41 6.43 2.14 -7.14
CA CYS A 41 5.60 3.18 -6.53
C CYS A 41 6.22 3.72 -5.23
N GLY A 42 6.79 2.86 -4.37
CA GLY A 42 7.52 3.29 -3.17
C GLY A 42 8.69 4.24 -3.47
N ILE A 43 9.51 3.91 -4.46
CA ILE A 43 10.58 4.80 -4.96
C ILE A 43 9.97 6.08 -5.54
N GLY A 44 8.84 5.98 -6.22
CA GLY A 44 8.08 7.13 -6.73
C GLY A 44 7.59 8.08 -5.64
N VAL A 45 7.21 7.58 -4.46
CA VAL A 45 6.84 8.42 -3.31
C VAL A 45 8.05 9.20 -2.79
N LEU A 46 9.21 8.55 -2.67
CA LEU A 46 10.43 9.18 -2.13
C LEU A 46 11.05 10.21 -3.07
N THR A 47 10.89 10.03 -4.38
CA THR A 47 11.46 10.90 -5.43
C THR A 47 10.51 12.02 -5.87
N ALA A 48 9.26 12.01 -5.41
CA ALA A 48 8.25 12.98 -5.84
C ALA A 48 8.51 14.39 -5.30
N LYS A 49 8.69 15.35 -6.22
CA LYS A 49 8.86 16.78 -5.91
C LYS A 49 7.58 17.52 -5.52
N ARG A 50 6.42 16.95 -5.82
CA ARG A 50 5.10 17.54 -5.53
C ARG A 50 4.30 16.56 -4.67
N ALA A 51 3.62 17.06 -3.63
CA ALA A 51 2.76 16.26 -2.75
C ALA A 51 1.73 15.41 -3.54
N VAL A 52 1.15 15.97 -4.60
CA VAL A 52 0.18 15.26 -5.45
C VAL A 52 0.80 14.05 -6.16
N ASN A 53 2.05 14.14 -6.60
CA ASN A 53 2.71 13.01 -7.26
C ASN A 53 3.08 11.92 -6.26
N ALA A 54 3.47 12.31 -5.04
CA ALA A 54 3.68 11.37 -3.94
C ALA A 54 2.38 10.63 -3.61
N ALA A 55 1.26 11.35 -3.56
CA ALA A 55 -0.08 10.80 -3.34
C ALA A 55 -0.48 9.73 -4.36
N ILE A 56 -0.30 10.02 -5.66
CA ILE A 56 -0.64 9.09 -6.75
C ILE A 56 0.16 7.80 -6.64
N ASN A 57 1.45 7.88 -6.34
CA ASN A 57 2.28 6.70 -6.11
C ASN A 57 1.83 5.91 -4.86
N MET A 58 1.42 6.62 -3.81
CA MET A 58 0.89 6.00 -2.59
C MET A 58 -0.42 5.24 -2.85
N ILE A 59 -1.30 5.76 -3.71
CA ILE A 59 -2.51 5.05 -4.18
C ILE A 59 -2.12 3.74 -4.89
N GLY A 60 -1.07 3.78 -5.72
CA GLY A 60 -0.52 2.59 -6.38
C GLY A 60 -0.09 1.51 -5.39
N ILE A 61 0.55 1.88 -4.28
CA ILE A 61 0.96 0.95 -3.21
C ILE A 61 -0.28 0.35 -2.54
N MET A 62 -1.27 1.17 -2.19
CA MET A 62 -2.47 0.69 -1.50
C MET A 62 -3.31 -0.27 -2.35
N ILE A 63 -3.43 0.00 -3.65
CA ILE A 63 -4.12 -0.92 -4.58
C ILE A 63 -3.31 -2.21 -4.77
N SER A 64 -2.00 -2.13 -4.89
CA SER A 64 -1.13 -3.31 -5.02
C SER A 64 -1.28 -4.24 -3.81
N LEU A 65 -1.30 -3.68 -2.59
CA LEU A 65 -1.56 -4.46 -1.37
C LEU A 65 -2.98 -5.06 -1.34
N ALA A 66 -3.99 -4.34 -1.82
CA ALA A 66 -5.35 -4.88 -1.91
C ALA A 66 -5.42 -6.10 -2.84
N VAL A 67 -4.71 -6.06 -3.97
CA VAL A 67 -4.58 -7.21 -4.88
C VAL A 67 -3.91 -8.39 -4.17
N LEU A 68 -2.81 -8.16 -3.44
CA LEU A 68 -2.15 -9.21 -2.67
C LEU A 68 -3.07 -9.82 -1.60
N TYR A 69 -3.88 -9.02 -0.90
CA TYR A 69 -4.83 -9.54 0.07
C TYR A 69 -5.92 -10.41 -0.55
N ILE A 70 -6.40 -10.06 -1.75
CA ILE A 70 -7.37 -10.89 -2.47
C ILE A 70 -6.75 -12.21 -2.92
N VAL A 71 -5.50 -12.18 -3.42
CA VAL A 71 -4.78 -13.39 -3.84
C VAL A 71 -4.48 -14.32 -2.66
N ASN A 72 -4.23 -13.77 -1.47
CA ASN A 72 -3.99 -14.53 -0.23
C ASN A 72 -5.28 -15.03 0.44
N GLU A 73 -6.39 -15.14 -0.29
CA GLU A 73 -7.70 -15.57 0.22
C GLU A 73 -8.21 -14.76 1.42
N SER A 74 -7.85 -13.48 1.50
CA SER A 74 -8.32 -12.55 2.54
C SER A 74 -9.16 -11.41 1.95
N PRO A 75 -10.35 -11.71 1.38
CA PRO A 75 -11.16 -10.74 0.65
C PRO A 75 -11.69 -9.62 1.55
N PHE A 76 -12.01 -9.91 2.81
CA PHE A 76 -12.45 -8.88 3.75
C PHE A 76 -11.39 -7.79 3.96
N MET A 77 -10.14 -8.19 4.24
CA MET A 77 -9.02 -7.25 4.35
C MET A 77 -8.74 -6.53 3.02
N GLY A 78 -8.86 -7.22 1.88
CA GLY A 78 -8.71 -6.59 0.56
C GLY A 78 -9.71 -5.46 0.33
N ILE A 79 -10.98 -5.68 0.68
CA ILE A 79 -12.04 -4.67 0.54
C ILE A 79 -11.82 -3.52 1.52
N THR A 80 -11.52 -3.79 2.80
CA THR A 80 -11.25 -2.73 3.78
C THR A 80 -9.99 -1.94 3.43
N GLN A 81 -8.99 -2.57 2.81
CA GLN A 81 -7.80 -1.89 2.27
C GLN A 81 -8.19 -0.81 1.27
N VAL A 82 -9.06 -1.14 0.31
CA VAL A 82 -9.49 -0.17 -0.71
C VAL A 82 -10.38 0.91 -0.09
N VAL A 83 -11.39 0.53 0.70
CA VAL A 83 -12.37 1.48 1.24
C VAL A 83 -11.74 2.42 2.28
N VAL A 84 -10.99 1.86 3.23
CA VAL A 84 -10.46 2.63 4.37
C VAL A 84 -9.13 3.26 4.01
N TYR A 85 -8.16 2.49 3.52
CA TYR A 85 -6.81 3.03 3.30
C TYR A 85 -6.73 3.86 2.03
N THR A 86 -7.25 3.38 0.90
CA THR A 86 -7.27 4.17 -0.35
C THR A 86 -8.34 5.25 -0.34
N GLY A 87 -9.51 5.00 0.27
CA GLY A 87 -10.60 5.97 0.32
C GLY A 87 -10.44 7.02 1.41
N ALA A 88 -10.54 6.61 2.68
CA ALA A 88 -10.62 7.54 3.80
C ALA A 88 -9.24 8.06 4.26
N VAL A 89 -8.29 7.17 4.54
CA VAL A 89 -6.98 7.57 5.09
C VAL A 89 -6.19 8.36 4.06
N MET A 90 -6.16 7.92 2.80
CA MET A 90 -5.43 8.66 1.76
C MET A 90 -5.98 10.07 1.59
N THR A 91 -7.30 10.26 1.51
CA THR A 91 -7.87 11.61 1.36
C THR A 91 -7.57 12.51 2.56
N LEU A 92 -7.58 11.95 3.79
CA LEU A 92 -7.13 12.67 5.00
C LEU A 92 -5.63 13.02 4.93
N VAL A 93 -4.79 12.09 4.48
CA VAL A 93 -3.35 12.34 4.30
C VAL A 93 -3.11 13.36 3.18
N LEU A 94 -3.84 13.30 2.06
CA LEU A 94 -3.70 14.26 0.95
C LEU A 94 -4.08 15.65 1.42
N PHE A 95 -5.15 15.73 2.19
CA PHE A 95 -5.58 16.96 2.81
C PHE A 95 -4.52 17.49 3.78
N VAL A 96 -3.95 16.62 4.62
CA VAL A 96 -2.91 17.03 5.59
C VAL A 96 -1.62 17.47 4.90
N ILE A 97 -1.13 16.75 3.88
CA ILE A 97 0.13 17.11 3.19
C ILE A 97 -0.04 18.37 2.34
N MET A 98 -1.25 18.64 1.83
CA MET A 98 -1.56 19.91 1.17
C MET A 98 -1.65 21.06 2.18
N LEU A 99 -2.29 20.85 3.33
CA LEU A 99 -2.36 21.84 4.41
C LEU A 99 -0.99 22.15 5.02
N VAL A 100 -0.11 21.15 5.14
CA VAL A 100 1.26 21.31 5.63
C VAL A 100 2.13 22.10 4.64
N GLY A 101 1.67 22.32 3.41
CA GLY A 101 2.37 23.16 2.44
C GLY A 101 3.75 22.61 2.13
N VAL A 102 3.83 21.42 1.51
CA VAL A 102 5.11 20.96 0.96
C VAL A 102 5.49 21.88 -0.20
N GLY A 103 6.34 22.85 0.13
CA GLY A 103 6.79 23.90 -0.77
C GLY A 103 7.60 23.31 -1.92
N GLY A 104 7.19 23.66 -3.14
CA GLY A 104 8.07 23.71 -4.29
C GLY A 104 7.95 25.12 -4.84
N ASP A 105 9.01 25.89 -4.69
CA ASP A 105 9.15 27.26 -5.16
C ASP A 105 8.53 27.47 -6.54
N GLU A 106 7.40 28.15 -6.58
CA GLU A 106 7.01 28.95 -7.73
C GLU A 106 7.43 30.37 -7.37
N PRO A 107 8.52 30.92 -7.95
CA PRO A 107 8.66 32.36 -7.94
C PRO A 107 7.47 32.87 -8.74
N VAL A 108 6.52 33.50 -8.06
CA VAL A 108 5.53 34.35 -8.71
C VAL A 108 6.32 35.49 -9.34
N GLY A 109 6.77 35.27 -10.57
CA GLY A 109 7.51 36.24 -11.35
C GLY A 109 6.61 37.42 -11.63
N ALA A 110 6.86 38.52 -10.91
CA ALA A 110 6.66 39.90 -11.30
C ALA A 110 5.62 40.14 -12.42
N ALA A 111 4.34 40.23 -12.07
CA ALA A 111 3.34 40.95 -12.85
C ALA A 111 2.90 42.17 -12.04
N GLY A 112 3.85 43.07 -11.83
CA GLY A 112 3.65 44.27 -11.04
C GLY A 112 4.86 45.18 -11.12
N THR A 113 5.17 45.70 -12.30
CA THR A 113 5.81 47.02 -12.47
C THR A 113 5.61 47.53 -13.90
N VAL A 114 4.92 48.68 -13.94
CA VAL A 114 4.93 49.79 -14.93
C VAL A 114 4.39 49.56 -16.34
#